data_AF-A0A7S3KBD9-F1
#
_entry.id   AF-A0A7S3KBD9-F1
#
_cell.length_a   1.000
_cell.length_b   1.000
_cell.length_c   1.000
_cell.angle_alpha   90.00
_cell.angle_beta   90.00
_cell.angle_gamma   90.00
#
_symmetry.space_group_name_H-M   'P 1'
#
loop_
_entity.id
_entity.type
_entity.pdbx_description
1 polymer ?
#
loop_
_entity_poly.entity_id
_entity_poly.type
_entity_poly.pdbx_seq_one_letter_code
_entity_poly.pdbx_strand_id
1 'polypeptide(L)'
;KTQTLLEVISDPSLTFEKCLSGFQKAFPKPQQFRAGYTLCYLLGEDALNKSQRILSIYLLYEMYRKDKESTMPFNAKLLELLEESNDFENYNRSKAERKILADCFTFVPKLGNKVVEDWISKIEHDSENENETQKNDPIDIKVYNKAHQENMPSLKGFEHLGVKPVLKDKI
;
A
#
# COMPACT_ATOMS: atom_id res chain seq x y z
N LYS A 1 17.55 -19.96 7.39
CA LYS A 1 16.16 -20.14 7.85
C LYS A 1 15.29 -19.30 6.92
N THR A 2 14.30 -19.88 6.26
CA THR A 2 13.39 -19.16 5.36
C THR A 2 12.41 -18.37 6.22
N GLN A 3 12.38 -17.05 6.09
CA GLN A 3 11.40 -16.20 6.78
C GLN A 3 10.09 -16.17 5.97
N THR A 4 8.97 -16.22 6.68
CA THR A 4 7.63 -16.07 6.11
C THR A 4 7.30 -14.59 5.91
N LEU A 5 6.30 -14.31 5.06
CA LEU A 5 5.87 -12.93 4.77
C LEU A 5 5.37 -12.23 6.04
N LEU A 6 4.62 -12.96 6.88
CA LEU A 6 4.11 -12.45 8.13
C LEU A 6 5.26 -12.12 9.10
N GLU A 7 6.27 -12.98 9.22
CA GLU A 7 7.44 -12.70 10.06
C GLU A 7 8.19 -11.43 9.62
N VAL A 8 8.23 -11.13 8.32
CA VAL A 8 8.89 -9.91 7.79
C VAL A 8 8.16 -8.63 8.22
N ILE A 9 6.82 -8.64 8.25
CA ILE A 9 6.00 -7.46 8.55
C ILE A 9 5.54 -7.37 10.01
N SER A 10 5.84 -8.38 10.84
CA SER A 10 5.30 -8.48 12.20
C SER A 10 6.14 -7.80 13.28
N ASP A 11 7.36 -7.35 12.98
CA ASP A 11 8.18 -6.62 13.94
C ASP A 11 8.03 -5.11 13.70
N PRO A 12 7.22 -4.43 14.53
CA PRO A 12 6.94 -3.01 14.35
C PRO A 12 8.09 -2.12 14.87
N SER A 13 9.07 -2.69 15.60
CA SER A 13 10.27 -1.99 16.06
C SER A 13 11.32 -1.79 14.96
N LEU A 14 11.11 -2.43 13.80
CA LEU A 14 11.97 -2.26 12.65
C LEU A 14 11.79 -0.88 12.02
N THR A 15 12.84 -0.43 11.36
CA THR A 15 12.71 0.68 10.41
C THR A 15 12.13 0.18 9.09
N PHE A 16 11.51 1.08 8.33
CA PHE A 16 11.01 0.77 6.99
C PHE A 16 12.09 0.13 6.09
N GLU A 17 13.31 0.66 6.11
CA GLU A 17 14.44 0.12 5.33
C GLU A 17 14.86 -1.28 5.79
N LYS A 18 14.87 -1.55 7.11
CA LYS A 18 15.18 -2.88 7.64
C LYS A 18 14.11 -3.89 7.21
N CYS A 19 12.84 -3.51 7.22
CA CYS A 19 11.74 -4.35 6.73
C CYS A 19 11.90 -4.64 5.23
N LEU A 20 12.19 -3.62 4.40
CA LEU A 20 12.43 -3.80 2.96
C LEU A 20 13.63 -4.72 2.67
N SER A 21 14.74 -4.52 3.38
CA SER A 21 15.92 -5.38 3.25
C SER A 21 15.63 -6.82 3.67
N GLY A 22 14.89 -7.01 4.78
CA GLY A 22 14.41 -8.31 5.22
C GLY A 22 13.53 -9.00 4.18
N PHE A 23 12.58 -8.25 3.60
CA PHE A 23 11.70 -8.72 2.53
C PHE A 23 12.50 -9.17 1.30
N GLN A 24 13.42 -8.34 0.81
CA GLN A 24 14.22 -8.65 -0.39
C GLN A 24 15.15 -9.84 -0.17
N LYS A 25 15.64 -10.05 1.06
CA LYS A 25 16.43 -11.21 1.44
C LYS A 25 15.59 -12.48 1.56
N ALA A 26 14.37 -12.38 2.09
CA ALA A 26 13.45 -13.51 2.24
C ALA A 26 12.83 -13.94 0.91
N PHE A 27 12.54 -12.99 0.02
CA PHE A 27 11.87 -13.21 -1.27
C PHE A 27 12.74 -12.69 -2.43
N PRO A 28 13.45 -13.59 -3.15
CA PRO A 28 14.14 -13.25 -4.38
C PRO A 28 13.20 -12.64 -5.42
N LYS A 29 13.72 -11.81 -6.34
CA LYS A 29 12.92 -11.03 -7.31
C LYS A 29 11.79 -11.82 -8.00
N PRO A 30 12.00 -13.07 -8.49
CA PRO A 30 10.91 -13.85 -9.12
C PRO A 30 9.74 -14.20 -8.17
N GLN A 31 9.97 -14.21 -6.86
CA GLN A 31 8.95 -14.52 -5.85
C GLN A 31 8.26 -13.28 -5.28
N GLN A 32 8.84 -12.10 -5.49
CA GLN A 32 8.34 -10.84 -4.94
C GLN A 32 6.95 -10.49 -5.46
N PHE A 33 6.64 -10.81 -6.72
CA PHE A 33 5.29 -10.62 -7.25
C PHE A 33 4.24 -11.44 -6.48
N ARG A 34 4.54 -12.73 -6.21
CA ARG A 34 3.64 -13.61 -5.44
C ARG A 34 3.49 -13.15 -3.99
N ALA A 35 4.59 -12.71 -3.38
CA ALA A 35 4.56 -12.15 -2.03
C ALA A 35 3.75 -10.85 -1.98
N GLY A 36 3.93 -9.94 -2.95
CA GLY A 36 3.14 -8.71 -3.11
C GLY A 36 1.66 -8.99 -3.31
N TYR A 37 1.32 -9.97 -4.16
CA TYR A 37 -0.08 -10.40 -4.33
C TYR A 37 -0.71 -10.88 -3.02
N THR A 38 0.07 -11.61 -2.21
CA THR A 38 -0.36 -12.05 -0.88
C THR A 38 -0.60 -10.85 0.05
N LEU A 39 0.26 -9.83 0.02
CA LEU A 39 0.05 -8.59 0.77
C LEU A 39 -1.23 -7.87 0.33
N CYS A 40 -1.49 -7.78 -0.98
CA CYS A 40 -2.74 -7.19 -1.50
C CYS A 40 -3.99 -7.91 -0.98
N TYR A 41 -3.95 -9.25 -0.94
CA TYR A 41 -5.03 -10.06 -0.39
C TYR A 41 -5.22 -9.81 1.11
N LEU A 42 -4.14 -9.84 1.90
CA LEU A 42 -4.19 -9.60 3.34
C LEU A 42 -4.67 -8.18 3.71
N LEU A 43 -4.30 -7.18 2.91
CA LEU A 43 -4.78 -5.80 3.06
C LEU A 43 -6.29 -5.68 2.78
N GLY A 44 -6.80 -6.44 1.81
CA GLY A 44 -8.22 -6.44 1.42
C GLY A 44 -9.13 -7.17 2.39
N GLU A 45 -8.67 -8.27 2.98
CA GLU A 45 -9.41 -9.04 4.01
C GLU A 45 -9.28 -8.44 5.42
N ASP A 46 -8.57 -7.31 5.54
CA ASP A 46 -8.33 -6.62 6.81
C ASP A 46 -7.72 -7.52 7.91
N ALA A 47 -6.91 -8.49 7.48
CA ALA A 47 -6.30 -9.51 8.35
C ALA A 47 -5.01 -9.03 9.02
N LEU A 48 -4.61 -7.77 8.80
CA LEU A 48 -3.36 -7.18 9.24
C LEU A 48 -3.62 -6.10 10.28
N ASN A 49 -2.77 -6.05 11.31
CA ASN A 49 -2.79 -4.93 12.24
C ASN A 49 -2.22 -3.65 11.59
N LYS A 50 -2.40 -2.50 12.24
CA LYS A 50 -1.98 -1.19 11.74
C LYS A 50 -0.54 -1.16 11.23
N SER A 51 0.44 -1.59 12.03
CA SER A 51 1.86 -1.58 11.64
C SER A 51 2.14 -2.48 10.44
N GLN A 52 1.52 -3.67 10.41
CA GLN A 52 1.62 -4.60 9.29
C GLN A 52 1.01 -4.01 8.01
N ARG A 53 -0.13 -3.31 8.09
CA ARG A 53 -0.75 -2.63 6.95
C ARG A 53 0.18 -1.57 6.36
N ILE A 54 0.72 -0.69 7.22
CA ILE A 54 1.68 0.35 6.83
C ILE A 54 2.91 -0.23 6.14
N LEU A 55 3.51 -1.27 6.73
CA LEU A 55 4.66 -1.96 6.14
C LEU A 55 4.31 -2.61 4.81
N SER A 56 3.13 -3.22 4.70
CA SER A 56 2.67 -3.86 3.46
C SER A 56 2.52 -2.85 2.33
N ILE A 57 1.91 -1.69 2.59
CA ILE A 57 1.78 -0.59 1.64
C ILE A 57 3.15 -0.10 1.19
N TYR A 58 4.06 0.12 2.15
CA TYR A 58 5.43 0.55 1.86
C TYR A 58 6.17 -0.45 0.95
N LEU A 59 6.08 -1.75 1.24
CA LEU A 59 6.72 -2.80 0.44
C LEU A 59 6.15 -2.87 -0.97
N LEU A 60 4.81 -2.81 -1.12
CA LEU A 60 4.13 -2.82 -2.41
C LEU A 60 4.60 -1.66 -3.31
N TYR A 61 4.80 -0.48 -2.72
CA TYR A 61 5.32 0.68 -3.40
C TYR A 61 6.82 0.55 -3.75
N GLU A 62 7.68 0.21 -2.80
CA GLU A 62 9.14 0.19 -3.02
C GLU A 62 9.64 -0.96 -3.91
N MET A 63 8.92 -2.09 -3.98
CA MET A 63 9.34 -3.28 -4.76
C MET A 63 9.61 -2.99 -6.24
N TYR A 64 8.82 -2.12 -6.85
CA TYR A 64 8.84 -1.87 -8.30
C TYR A 64 9.20 -0.42 -8.65
N ARG A 65 9.35 0.44 -7.65
CA ARG A 65 9.66 1.86 -7.85
C ARG A 65 10.96 2.11 -8.62
N LYS A 66 11.96 1.25 -8.45
CA LYS A 66 13.28 1.38 -9.11
C LYS A 66 13.43 0.49 -10.35
N ASP A 67 12.40 -0.27 -10.71
CA ASP A 67 12.48 -1.14 -11.88
C ASP A 67 12.38 -0.30 -13.17
N LYS A 68 13.28 -0.58 -14.12
CA LYS A 68 13.37 0.13 -15.41
C LYS A 68 12.15 -0.10 -16.29
N GLU A 69 11.38 -1.15 -16.05
CA GLU A 69 10.22 -1.55 -16.87
C GLU A 69 8.94 -0.77 -16.57
N SER A 70 8.98 0.23 -15.68
CA SER A 70 7.91 1.21 -15.41
C SER A 70 6.53 0.65 -14.98
N THR A 71 6.32 -0.66 -14.96
CA THR A 71 5.07 -1.24 -14.51
C THR A 71 5.06 -1.34 -12.99
N MET A 72 4.16 -0.61 -12.33
CA MET A 72 3.87 -0.74 -10.90
C MET A 72 2.61 -1.60 -10.74
N PRO A 73 2.75 -2.94 -10.66
CA PRO A 73 1.61 -3.87 -10.78
C PRO A 73 0.57 -3.72 -9.68
N PHE A 74 0.94 -3.10 -8.55
CA PHE A 74 0.08 -2.94 -7.38
C PHE A 74 -0.51 -1.53 -7.25
N ASN A 75 -0.23 -0.61 -8.19
CA ASN A 75 -0.75 0.76 -8.13
C ASN A 75 -2.27 0.81 -8.05
N ALA A 76 -2.96 -0.04 -8.82
CA ALA A 76 -4.42 -0.12 -8.79
C ALA A 76 -4.94 -0.44 -7.37
N LYS A 77 -4.29 -1.39 -6.68
CA LYS A 77 -4.67 -1.76 -5.32
C LYS A 77 -4.35 -0.66 -4.31
N LEU A 78 -3.20 0.01 -4.45
CA LEU A 78 -2.85 1.16 -3.61
C LEU A 78 -3.85 2.32 -3.80
N LEU A 79 -4.34 2.53 -5.01
CA LEU A 79 -5.35 3.55 -5.30
C LEU A 79 -6.70 3.18 -4.68
N GLU A 80 -7.14 1.93 -4.84
CA GLU A 80 -8.34 1.38 -4.17
C GLU A 80 -8.26 1.57 -2.65
N LEU A 81 -7.13 1.23 -2.03
CA LEU A 81 -6.92 1.43 -0.60
C LEU A 81 -6.98 2.92 -0.19
N LEU A 82 -6.48 3.82 -1.04
CA LEU A 82 -6.57 5.26 -0.81
C LEU A 82 -8.03 5.74 -0.90
N GLU A 83 -8.80 5.28 -1.89
CA GLU A 83 -10.24 5.57 -2.02
C GLU A 83 -10.98 5.16 -0.77
N GLU A 84 -10.82 3.90 -0.36
CA GLU A 84 -11.45 3.31 0.81
C GLU A 84 -10.98 3.95 2.13
N SER A 85 -9.78 4.55 2.18
CA SER A 85 -9.29 5.29 3.36
C SER A 85 -9.95 6.65 3.56
N ASN A 86 -10.69 7.15 2.56
CA ASN A 86 -11.52 8.35 2.71
C ASN A 86 -12.86 8.05 3.40
N ASP A 87 -13.28 6.78 3.45
CA ASP A 87 -14.46 6.35 4.17
C ASP A 87 -14.10 6.06 5.64
N PHE A 88 -14.39 7.02 6.51
CA PHE A 88 -14.02 7.03 7.93
C PHE A 88 -14.72 5.97 8.80
N GLU A 89 -15.55 5.09 8.23
CA GLU A 89 -16.30 4.07 8.97
C GLU A 89 -15.47 2.81 9.31
N ASN A 90 -14.26 2.67 8.77
CA ASN A 90 -13.43 1.49 8.93
C ASN A 90 -12.43 1.61 10.11
N TYR A 91 -12.67 0.87 11.20
CA TYR A 91 -11.89 0.90 12.45
C TYR A 91 -10.38 0.62 12.29
N ASN A 92 -9.99 -0.17 11.29
CA ASN A 92 -8.60 -0.53 11.05
C ASN A 92 -7.82 0.48 10.20
N ARG A 93 -8.50 1.47 9.60
CA ARG A 93 -7.84 2.50 8.79
C ARG A 93 -7.42 3.69 9.64
N SER A 94 -6.15 4.03 9.55
CA SER A 94 -5.54 5.04 10.42
C SER A 94 -5.10 6.28 9.63
N LYS A 95 -4.90 7.41 10.32
CA LYS A 95 -4.36 8.63 9.69
C LYS A 95 -3.00 8.36 9.06
N ALA A 96 -2.17 7.56 9.72
CA ALA A 96 -0.89 7.09 9.19
C ALA A 96 -1.05 6.29 7.89
N GLU A 97 -2.07 5.43 7.77
CA GLU A 97 -2.33 4.67 6.54
C GLU A 97 -2.68 5.56 5.37
N ARG A 98 -3.60 6.50 5.58
CA ARG A 98 -3.96 7.50 4.56
C ARG A 98 -2.76 8.34 4.17
N LYS A 99 -1.93 8.74 5.14
CA LYS A 99 -0.72 9.52 4.89
C LYS A 99 0.26 8.76 3.99
N ILE A 100 0.60 7.51 4.30
CA ILE A 100 1.55 6.76 3.47
C ILE A 100 0.99 6.49 2.07
N LEU A 101 -0.31 6.19 1.94
CA LEU A 101 -0.97 6.01 0.66
C LEU A 101 -0.91 7.28 -0.18
N ALA A 102 -1.27 8.43 0.40
CA ALA A 102 -1.17 9.72 -0.29
C ALA A 102 0.27 10.02 -0.71
N ASP A 103 1.24 9.75 0.17
CA ASP A 103 2.66 9.96 -0.10
C ASP A 103 3.11 9.14 -1.31
N CYS A 104 2.70 7.87 -1.43
CA CYS A 104 3.02 6.99 -2.57
C CYS A 104 2.60 7.56 -3.94
N PHE A 105 1.57 8.41 -4.00
CA PHE A 105 1.06 8.98 -5.25
C PHE A 105 1.47 10.45 -5.49
N THR A 106 1.91 11.16 -4.45
CA THR A 106 2.24 12.59 -4.55
C THR A 106 3.73 12.87 -4.49
N PHE A 107 4.48 12.07 -3.75
CA PHE A 107 5.92 12.24 -3.60
C PHE A 107 6.63 10.93 -3.33
N VAL A 108 7.93 11.01 -3.10
CA VAL A 108 8.72 9.88 -2.67
C VAL A 108 8.69 9.81 -1.14
N PRO A 109 8.09 8.79 -0.52
CA PRO A 109 8.11 8.64 0.93
C PRO A 109 9.55 8.49 1.43
N LYS A 110 10.03 9.47 2.20
CA LYS A 110 11.37 9.43 2.85
C LYS A 110 11.24 8.77 4.23
N LEU A 111 10.99 7.46 4.23
CA LEU A 111 10.68 6.70 5.45
C LEU A 111 11.80 5.76 5.92
N GLY A 112 12.83 5.50 5.11
CA GLY A 112 13.76 4.37 5.29
C GLY A 112 14.32 4.21 6.71
N ASN A 113 14.82 5.30 7.30
CA ASN A 113 15.47 5.32 8.61
C ASN A 113 14.51 5.55 9.79
N LYS A 114 13.19 5.67 9.56
CA LYS A 114 12.19 5.84 10.62
C LYS A 114 11.76 4.50 11.17
N VAL A 115 11.62 4.38 12.48
CA VAL A 115 10.94 3.25 13.14
C VAL A 115 9.45 3.34 12.86
N VAL A 116 8.81 2.20 12.55
CA VAL A 116 7.42 2.17 12.11
C VAL A 116 6.47 2.65 13.21
N GLU A 117 6.61 2.15 14.45
CA GLU A 117 5.75 2.56 15.57
C GLU A 117 5.89 4.04 15.92
N ASP A 118 7.11 4.56 15.96
CA ASP A 118 7.36 5.98 16.23
C ASP A 118 6.74 6.85 15.14
N TRP A 119 6.85 6.43 13.88
CA TRP A 119 6.26 7.14 12.76
C TRP A 119 4.73 7.13 12.82
N ILE A 120 4.11 5.98 13.09
CA ILE A 120 2.67 5.87 13.27
C ILE A 120 2.22 6.76 14.42
N SER A 121 2.82 6.62 15.60
CA SER A 121 2.48 7.38 16.80
C SER A 121 2.56 8.88 16.54
N LYS A 122 3.62 9.34 15.86
CA LYS A 122 3.75 10.74 15.48
C LYS A 122 2.58 11.22 14.61
N ILE A 123 2.22 10.48 13.56
CA ILE A 123 1.15 10.90 12.65
C ILE A 123 -0.23 10.85 13.30
N GLU A 124 -0.47 9.88 14.20
CA GLU A 124 -1.74 9.79 14.92
C GLU A 124 -1.87 10.87 16.01
N HIS A 125 -0.77 11.24 16.67
CA HIS A 125 -0.75 12.22 17.77
C HIS A 125 -0.47 13.67 17.33
N ASP A 126 0.01 13.94 16.11
CA ASP A 126 0.17 15.31 15.54
C ASP A 126 -1.20 16.03 15.31
N SER A 127 -2.30 15.50 15.89
CA SER A 127 -3.68 15.97 15.78
C SER A 127 -4.02 17.22 16.62
N GLU A 128 -3.10 17.77 17.42
CA GLU A 128 -3.40 18.98 18.22
C GLU A 128 -3.16 20.31 17.48
N ASN A 129 -2.68 20.28 16.23
CA ASN A 129 -2.53 21.48 15.39
C ASN A 129 -3.34 21.38 14.08
N GLU A 130 -4.67 21.33 14.19
CA GLU A 130 -5.63 21.30 13.07
C GLU A 130 -5.71 22.59 12.24
N ASN A 131 -4.64 23.37 12.13
CA ASN A 131 -4.58 24.56 11.26
C ASN A 131 -3.75 24.35 9.97
N GLU A 132 -3.06 23.22 9.79
CA GLU A 132 -2.27 22.95 8.57
C GLU A 132 -2.82 21.85 7.66
N THR A 133 -3.85 21.12 8.07
CA THR A 133 -4.43 20.03 7.23
C THR A 133 -5.28 20.55 6.05
N GLN A 134 -5.46 21.87 5.91
CA GLN A 134 -6.11 22.50 4.76
C GLN A 134 -5.17 22.81 3.57
N LYS A 135 -3.92 22.32 3.56
CA LYS A 135 -2.98 22.56 2.45
C LYS A 135 -2.37 21.32 1.79
N ASN A 136 -2.94 20.15 2.01
CA ASN A 136 -2.80 19.10 1.01
C ASN A 136 -4.02 19.26 0.11
N ASP A 137 -3.84 19.92 -1.04
CA ASP A 137 -4.85 19.88 -2.09
C ASP A 137 -5.31 18.43 -2.21
N PRO A 138 -6.63 18.15 -2.12
CA PRO A 138 -7.11 16.80 -2.29
C PRO A 138 -6.57 16.32 -3.62
N ILE A 139 -5.73 15.28 -3.59
CA ILE A 139 -5.31 14.58 -4.79
C ILE A 139 -6.58 14.39 -5.60
N ASP A 140 -6.64 14.94 -6.82
CA ASP A 140 -7.83 14.77 -7.65
C ASP A 140 -7.83 13.32 -8.14
N ILE A 141 -8.34 12.45 -7.27
CA ILE A 141 -8.49 11.01 -7.48
C ILE A 141 -9.28 10.77 -8.78
N LYS A 142 -10.14 11.71 -9.20
CA LYS A 142 -10.89 11.59 -10.46
C LYS A 142 -9.97 11.64 -11.67
N VAL A 143 -8.91 12.43 -11.65
CA VAL A 143 -7.92 12.49 -12.74
C VAL A 143 -7.15 11.17 -12.83
N TYR A 144 -6.73 10.62 -11.69
CA TYR A 144 -6.05 9.32 -11.65
C TYR A 144 -6.97 8.18 -12.07
N ASN A 145 -8.21 8.16 -11.58
CA ASN A 145 -9.21 7.16 -11.96
C ASN A 145 -9.52 7.20 -13.45
N LYS A 146 -9.66 8.39 -14.02
CA LYS A 146 -9.89 8.56 -15.45
C LYS A 146 -8.71 8.00 -16.26
N ALA A 147 -7.48 8.39 -15.93
CA ALA A 147 -6.29 7.88 -16.60
C ALA A 147 -6.13 6.36 -16.43
N HIS A 148 -6.50 5.79 -15.28
CA HIS A 148 -6.43 4.37 -15.02
C HIS A 148 -7.50 3.59 -15.80
N GLN A 149 -8.74 4.08 -15.83
CA GLN A 149 -9.84 3.48 -16.59
C GLN A 149 -9.61 3.52 -18.10
N GLU A 150 -9.09 4.62 -18.63
CA GLU A 150 -8.79 4.77 -20.07
C GLU A 150 -7.70 3.80 -20.56
N ASN A 151 -6.81 3.36 -19.66
CA ASN A 151 -5.67 2.51 -20.01
C ASN A 151 -5.83 1.04 -19.56
N MET A 152 -6.93 0.68 -18.88
CA MET A 152 -7.13 -0.70 -18.42
C MET A 152 -7.85 -1.57 -19.47
N PRO A 153 -7.34 -2.79 -19.75
CA PRO A 153 -8.08 -3.77 -20.52
C PRO A 153 -9.29 -4.27 -19.72
N SER A 154 -10.39 -4.62 -20.42
CA SER A 154 -11.59 -5.12 -19.75
C SER A 154 -11.31 -6.38 -18.94
N LEU A 155 -11.84 -6.42 -17.71
CA LEU A 155 -11.69 -7.55 -16.79
C LEU A 155 -12.82 -8.58 -16.94
N LYS A 156 -13.78 -8.34 -17.83
CA LYS A 156 -14.90 -9.26 -18.10
C LYS A 156 -14.45 -10.45 -18.95
N GLY A 157 -15.01 -11.61 -18.65
CA GLY A 157 -14.88 -12.81 -19.48
C GLY A 157 -13.97 -13.90 -18.94
N PHE A 158 -13.34 -13.75 -17.77
CA PHE A 158 -12.50 -14.81 -17.17
C PHE A 158 -13.24 -15.76 -16.21
N GLU A 159 -14.51 -15.46 -15.93
CA GLU A 159 -15.36 -16.18 -14.96
C GLU A 159 -15.57 -17.65 -15.34
N HIS A 160 -15.69 -17.94 -16.64
CA HIS A 160 -15.84 -19.29 -17.17
C HIS A 160 -14.59 -20.18 -16.98
N LEU A 161 -13.44 -19.58 -16.65
CA LEU A 161 -12.19 -20.29 -16.35
C LEU A 161 -11.98 -20.50 -14.84
N GLY A 162 -12.96 -20.13 -14.00
CA GLY A 162 -12.80 -20.16 -12.54
C GLY A 162 -11.80 -19.14 -12.01
N VAL A 163 -11.37 -18.19 -12.86
CA VAL A 163 -10.46 -17.11 -12.49
C VAL A 163 -11.28 -15.91 -12.06
N LYS A 164 -11.11 -15.50 -10.79
CA LYS A 164 -11.74 -14.30 -10.25
C LYS A 164 -10.76 -13.12 -10.38
N PRO A 165 -11.16 -12.01 -11.01
CA PRO A 165 -10.27 -10.87 -11.18
C PRO A 165 -10.03 -10.18 -9.83
N VAL A 166 -8.80 -9.69 -9.63
CA VAL A 166 -8.34 -9.02 -8.40
C VAL A 166 -9.01 -7.66 -8.25
N LEU A 167 -9.24 -7.02 -9.38
CA LEU A 167 -9.99 -5.78 -9.53
C LEU A 167 -11.34 -6.13 -10.15
N LYS A 168 -12.38 -5.35 -9.84
CA LYS A 168 -13.66 -5.47 -10.53
C LYS A 168 -13.84 -4.27 -11.46
N ASP A 169 -14.37 -4.50 -12.65
CA ASP A 169 -14.87 -3.39 -13.47
C ASP A 169 -15.96 -2.66 -12.66
N LYS A 170 -15.87 -1.32 -12.52
CA LYS A 170 -16.96 -0.52 -11.94
C LYS A 170 -18.18 -0.66 -12.87
N ILE A 171 -19.34 -1.06 -12.32
CA ILE A 171 -20.61 -1.25 -13.05
C ILE A 171 -21.13 0.10 -13.56
#